data_AF-A0A7C3YJQ6-F1
#
_entry.id   AF-A0A7C3YJQ6-F1
#
_cell.length_a   1.000
_cell.length_b   1.000
_cell.length_c   1.000
_cell.angle_alpha   90.00
_cell.angle_beta   90.00
_cell.angle_gamma   90.00
#
_symmetry.space_group_name_H-M   'P 1'
#
loop_
_entity.id
_entity.type
_entity.pdbx_description
1 polymer ?
#
loop_
_entity_poly.entity_id
_entity_poly.type
_entity_poly.pdbx_seq_one_letter_code
_entity_poly.pdbx_strand_id
1 'polypeptide(L)'
;IKQIEEIPADIRPVIMLTWQPIITASQLDSDLDITCRPSNGNAISLLTIINGGCDQYIKLFAQDLSKHTSRFLIRFAHEMNISDSPWWPGHFNLSPNDYIRMWQHVHDVFEEEQQKIGVRNVEWVWSINYASYPNVSWNAYYNYYPGDEYVDWIGLSGYNWYISRDQPYMSFENIYGTVTGENAIIPPGILHDLACRYPKPQIISEIGTHSQTDKKVNWIIDAINHMPNYPFLRGFVWFNDYAFENTNDADFRITGNGVDPSVVSSFKESISPSIYLSTLPSLNSATPPLQYCGSNEPKYSYPNSVLLEPGEKSRIKIIGITPTSSQAVYSSIDNNDLEVSIYPNILNKPWGEILLDLSTNNKSAFGQHNLQINIGQSVIEINVIIIEKKFKINIPLITK
;
A
#
# COMPACT_ATOMS: atom_id res chain seq x y z
N ILE A 1 0.90 20.05 13.28
CA ILE A 1 1.69 20.27 12.05
C ILE A 1 2.90 21.18 12.32
N LYS A 2 2.75 22.44 12.76
CA LYS A 2 3.89 23.36 12.98
C LYS A 2 5.04 22.79 13.84
N GLN A 3 4.73 22.11 14.95
CA GLN A 3 5.73 21.43 15.79
C GLN A 3 6.48 20.31 15.05
N ILE A 4 5.80 19.60 14.13
CA ILE A 4 6.44 18.57 13.29
C ILE A 4 7.33 19.24 12.24
N GLU A 5 6.96 20.42 11.75
CA GLU A 5 7.75 21.16 10.76
C GLU A 5 9.03 21.77 11.35
N GLU A 6 9.15 21.87 12.67
CA GLU A 6 10.41 22.17 13.35
C GLU A 6 11.46 21.05 13.19
N ILE A 7 11.02 19.83 12.86
CA ILE A 7 11.90 18.70 12.56
C ILE A 7 12.47 18.86 11.14
N PRO A 8 13.80 18.68 10.94
CA PRO A 8 14.43 18.73 9.62
C PRO A 8 13.75 17.81 8.60
N ALA A 9 13.59 18.30 7.36
CA ALA A 9 12.76 17.65 6.34
C ALA A 9 13.21 16.22 5.99
N ASP A 10 14.49 15.91 6.11
CA ASP A 10 15.09 14.60 5.84
C ASP A 10 14.74 13.53 6.89
N ILE A 11 14.43 13.95 8.12
CA ILE A 11 14.04 13.07 9.23
C ILE A 11 12.62 13.36 9.74
N ARG A 12 11.85 14.19 9.03
CA ARG A 12 10.51 14.59 9.45
C ARG A 12 9.55 13.41 9.32
N PRO A 13 8.73 13.13 10.36
CA PRO A 13 7.71 12.10 10.25
C PRO A 13 6.63 12.52 9.25
N VAL A 14 6.07 11.51 8.59
CA VAL A 14 4.90 11.67 7.72
C VAL A 14 3.65 11.76 8.58
N ILE A 15 2.73 12.64 8.20
CA ILE A 15 1.48 12.87 8.95
C ILE A 15 0.35 12.14 8.24
N MET A 16 -0.20 11.10 8.86
CA MET A 16 -1.46 10.51 8.39
C MET A 16 -2.65 11.23 9.00
N LEU A 17 -3.55 11.72 8.16
CA LEU A 17 -4.80 12.38 8.55
C LEU A 17 -5.95 11.44 8.23
N THR A 18 -6.53 10.83 9.26
CA THR A 18 -7.84 10.20 9.15
C THR A 18 -8.87 11.28 8.92
N TRP A 19 -9.47 11.29 7.73
CA TRP A 19 -10.20 12.45 7.27
C TRP A 19 -11.64 12.12 6.94
N GLN A 20 -12.52 12.95 7.47
CA GLN A 20 -13.92 13.00 7.10
C GLN A 20 -14.18 14.44 6.66
N PRO A 21 -14.52 14.69 5.38
CA PRO A 21 -14.85 16.01 4.89
C PRO A 21 -16.24 16.42 5.36
N ILE A 22 -16.45 16.46 6.68
CA ILE A 22 -17.71 16.83 7.32
C ILE A 22 -17.42 17.81 8.45
N ILE A 23 -18.37 18.72 8.67
CA ILE A 23 -18.29 19.69 9.75
C ILE A 23 -18.99 19.08 10.98
N THR A 24 -18.21 18.69 11.99
CA THR A 24 -18.74 18.08 13.24
C THR A 24 -18.87 19.08 14.39
N ALA A 25 -18.26 20.27 14.30
CA ALA A 25 -18.27 21.28 15.36
C ALA A 25 -19.37 22.33 15.17
N SER A 26 -19.88 22.86 16.29
CA SER A 26 -20.85 23.98 16.33
C SER A 26 -20.23 25.35 16.03
N GLN A 27 -18.89 25.44 15.93
CA GLN A 27 -18.19 26.66 15.54
C GLN A 27 -18.16 26.74 14.01
N LEU A 28 -19.13 27.50 13.50
CA LEU A 28 -19.22 27.88 12.10
C LEU A 28 -18.01 28.73 11.71
N ASP A 29 -17.30 28.32 10.68
CA ASP A 29 -16.83 29.30 9.71
C ASP A 29 -18.07 29.75 8.93
N SER A 30 -18.36 31.06 8.90
CA SER A 30 -19.51 31.60 8.18
C SER A 30 -19.45 31.34 6.67
N ASP A 31 -18.26 30.99 6.18
CA ASP A 31 -17.96 30.79 4.77
C ASP A 31 -18.10 29.32 4.33
N LEU A 32 -18.46 28.41 5.25
CA LEU A 32 -18.67 26.99 4.98
C LEU A 32 -20.15 26.65 4.76
N ASP A 33 -20.43 25.97 3.64
CA ASP A 33 -21.76 25.53 3.24
C ASP A 33 -22.45 24.66 4.30
N ILE A 34 -23.70 24.99 4.64
CA ILE A 34 -24.55 24.23 5.58
C ILE A 34 -24.84 22.81 5.05
N THR A 35 -24.60 22.55 3.75
CA THR A 35 -24.90 21.29 3.07
C THR A 35 -23.93 20.15 3.41
N CYS A 36 -22.71 20.44 3.89
CA CYS A 36 -21.70 19.42 4.17
C CYS A 36 -21.78 18.90 5.61
N ARG A 37 -22.91 18.28 5.97
CA ARG A 37 -23.20 17.82 7.34
C ARG A 37 -23.76 16.39 7.38
N PRO A 38 -23.50 15.65 8.48
CA PRO A 38 -24.18 14.38 8.72
C PRO A 38 -25.69 14.53 8.71
N SER A 39 -26.37 13.52 8.15
CA SER A 39 -27.83 13.46 8.05
C SER A 39 -28.41 12.17 8.61
N ASN A 40 -27.56 11.22 9.02
CA ASN A 40 -27.97 9.98 9.69
C ASN A 40 -26.92 9.62 10.76
N GLY A 41 -27.19 9.98 12.02
CA GLY A 41 -26.18 9.89 13.08
C GLY A 41 -24.93 10.69 12.72
N ASN A 42 -23.77 10.02 12.68
CA ASN A 42 -22.50 10.62 12.26
C ASN A 42 -22.22 10.45 10.74
N ALA A 43 -23.11 9.80 9.99
CA ALA A 43 -22.95 9.56 8.55
C ALA A 43 -23.55 10.70 7.71
N ILE A 44 -22.85 11.07 6.63
CA ILE A 44 -23.31 11.96 5.57
C ILE A 44 -23.70 11.13 4.33
N SER A 45 -24.72 11.56 3.59
CA SER A 45 -25.06 10.89 2.33
C SER A 45 -23.96 11.07 1.30
N LEU A 46 -23.48 9.96 0.70
CA LEU A 46 -22.46 10.00 -0.36
C LEU A 46 -22.92 10.83 -1.57
N LEU A 47 -24.23 10.83 -1.86
CA LEU A 47 -24.81 11.65 -2.93
C LEU A 47 -24.65 13.15 -2.67
N THR A 48 -24.69 13.60 -1.41
CA THR A 48 -24.44 15.00 -1.07
C THR A 48 -23.02 15.42 -1.48
N ILE A 49 -22.03 14.56 -1.23
CA ILE A 49 -20.64 14.81 -1.63
C ILE A 49 -20.49 14.73 -3.14
N ILE A 50 -21.01 13.69 -3.79
CA ILE A 50 -20.97 13.49 -5.25
C ILE A 50 -21.57 14.69 -6.00
N ASN A 51 -22.63 15.30 -5.46
CA ASN A 51 -23.29 16.46 -6.07
C ASN A 51 -22.62 17.80 -5.74
N GLY A 52 -21.42 17.79 -5.13
CA GLY A 52 -20.62 18.97 -4.87
C GLY A 52 -20.94 19.70 -3.55
N GLY A 53 -21.82 19.15 -2.71
CA GLY A 53 -22.27 19.79 -1.47
C GLY A 53 -21.20 19.98 -0.40
N CYS A 54 -20.00 19.42 -0.62
CA CYS A 54 -18.82 19.51 0.24
C CYS A 54 -17.59 20.14 -0.44
N ASP A 55 -17.71 20.57 -1.70
CA ASP A 55 -16.54 20.97 -2.52
C ASP A 55 -15.80 22.17 -1.95
N GLN A 56 -16.53 23.13 -1.38
CA GLN A 56 -15.91 24.30 -0.77
C GLN A 56 -15.02 23.91 0.42
N TYR A 57 -15.49 23.01 1.28
CA TYR A 57 -14.68 22.48 2.38
C TYR A 57 -13.45 21.75 1.87
N ILE A 58 -13.62 20.88 0.85
CA ILE A 58 -12.53 20.09 0.27
C ILE A 58 -11.44 21.00 -0.30
N LYS A 59 -11.82 22.05 -1.03
CA LYS A 59 -10.89 23.05 -1.58
C LYS A 59 -10.13 23.81 -0.48
N LEU A 60 -10.83 24.28 0.55
CA LEU A 60 -10.20 24.97 1.68
C LEU A 60 -9.21 24.05 2.41
N PHE A 61 -9.58 22.78 2.61
CA PHE A 61 -8.69 21.81 3.24
C PHE A 61 -7.45 21.52 2.37
N ALA A 62 -7.61 21.40 1.05
CA ALA A 62 -6.49 21.27 0.12
C ALA A 62 -5.54 22.48 0.19
N GLN A 63 -6.10 23.70 0.16
CA GLN A 63 -5.34 24.94 0.32
C GLN A 63 -4.58 25.00 1.64
N ASP A 64 -5.19 24.57 2.74
CA ASP A 64 -4.55 24.55 4.05
C ASP A 64 -3.37 23.59 4.10
N LEU A 65 -3.52 22.38 3.56
CA LEU A 65 -2.40 21.44 3.50
C LEU A 65 -1.29 21.92 2.56
N SER A 66 -1.61 22.65 1.49
CA SER A 66 -0.61 23.24 0.59
C SER A 66 0.23 24.36 1.23
N LYS A 67 -0.17 24.90 2.40
CA LYS A 67 0.64 25.87 3.17
C LYS A 67 1.79 25.20 3.94
N HIS A 68 1.82 23.87 3.97
CA HIS A 68 2.78 23.09 4.75
C HIS A 68 3.79 22.38 3.85
N THR A 69 5.01 22.23 4.37
CA THR A 69 6.11 21.50 3.70
C THR A 69 6.17 20.04 4.10
N SER A 70 5.29 19.61 5.02
CA SER A 70 5.16 18.22 5.44
C SER A 70 4.54 17.36 4.34
N ARG A 71 4.90 16.08 4.34
CA ARG A 71 4.23 15.03 3.57
C ARG A 71 3.03 14.51 4.36
N PHE A 72 1.88 14.42 3.69
CA PHE A 72 0.62 13.97 4.27
C PHE A 72 0.11 12.71 3.60
N LEU A 73 -0.45 11.81 4.40
CA LEU A 73 -1.24 10.67 3.94
C LEU A 73 -2.69 10.93 4.34
N ILE A 74 -3.59 11.15 3.39
CA ILE A 74 -5.01 11.31 3.69
C ILE A 74 -5.67 9.93 3.67
N ARG A 75 -6.15 9.51 4.84
CA ARG A 75 -6.95 8.29 5.01
C ARG A 75 -8.43 8.68 5.02
N PHE A 76 -8.92 8.97 3.82
CA PHE A 76 -10.30 9.35 3.57
C PHE A 76 -11.23 8.14 3.64
N ALA A 77 -12.47 8.36 4.10
CA ALA A 77 -13.59 7.42 3.97
C ALA A 77 -13.27 5.96 4.32
N HIS A 78 -12.53 5.76 5.42
CA HIS A 78 -11.99 4.48 5.84
C HIS A 78 -13.06 3.52 6.37
N GLU A 79 -12.72 2.23 6.34
CA GLU A 79 -13.52 1.14 6.90
C GLU A 79 -14.96 1.11 6.35
N MET A 80 -15.13 1.55 5.11
CA MET A 80 -16.42 1.64 4.43
C MET A 80 -17.14 0.30 4.32
N ASN A 81 -16.44 -0.82 4.55
CA ASN A 81 -16.97 -2.18 4.50
C ASN A 81 -17.51 -2.70 5.83
N ILE A 82 -17.61 -1.87 6.89
CA ILE A 82 -18.31 -2.21 8.14
C ILE A 82 -19.48 -1.26 8.42
N SER A 83 -20.62 -1.77 8.89
CA SER A 83 -21.84 -0.98 9.15
C SER A 83 -21.67 0.07 10.24
N ASP A 84 -20.69 -0.08 11.12
CA ASP A 84 -20.39 0.87 12.18
C ASP A 84 -19.64 2.10 11.65
N SER A 85 -19.03 1.99 10.46
CA SER A 85 -18.38 3.12 9.81
C SER A 85 -19.42 4.12 9.30
N PRO A 86 -19.21 5.44 9.48
CA PRO A 86 -20.07 6.46 8.87
C PRO A 86 -20.01 6.46 7.34
N TRP A 87 -19.02 5.77 6.75
CA TRP A 87 -18.81 5.67 5.29
C TRP A 87 -19.49 4.47 4.65
N TRP A 88 -20.16 3.64 5.43
CA TRP A 88 -20.87 2.48 4.91
C TRP A 88 -22.07 2.92 4.05
N PRO A 89 -22.12 2.58 2.74
CA PRO A 89 -23.20 3.05 1.86
C PRO A 89 -24.59 2.56 2.27
N GLY A 90 -24.66 1.46 3.02
CA GLY A 90 -25.92 0.88 3.49
C GLY A 90 -26.75 1.82 4.36
N HIS A 91 -26.14 2.81 5.02
CA HIS A 91 -26.85 3.85 5.80
C HIS A 91 -27.85 4.66 4.99
N PHE A 92 -27.68 4.70 3.66
CA PHE A 92 -28.53 5.46 2.73
C PHE A 92 -29.06 4.59 1.58
N ASN A 93 -29.04 3.27 1.72
CA ASN A 93 -29.41 2.32 0.65
C ASN A 93 -28.63 2.56 -0.67
N LEU A 94 -27.34 2.90 -0.53
CA LEU A 94 -26.42 3.12 -1.64
C LEU A 94 -25.52 1.90 -1.84
N SER A 95 -24.75 1.92 -2.94
CA SER A 95 -23.89 0.81 -3.35
C SER A 95 -22.40 1.12 -3.19
N PRO A 96 -21.51 0.11 -3.26
CA PRO A 96 -20.07 0.34 -3.38
C PRO A 96 -19.68 1.23 -4.57
N ASN A 97 -20.45 1.23 -5.66
CA ASN A 97 -20.21 2.12 -6.79
C ASN A 97 -20.45 3.60 -6.44
N ASP A 98 -21.39 3.90 -5.53
CA ASP A 98 -21.58 5.26 -5.03
C ASP A 98 -20.43 5.69 -4.13
N TYR A 99 -19.86 4.76 -3.35
CA TYR A 99 -18.60 5.02 -2.63
C TYR A 99 -17.46 5.35 -3.60
N ILE A 100 -17.29 4.56 -4.67
CA ILE A 100 -16.25 4.82 -5.68
C ILE A 100 -16.43 6.20 -6.31
N ARG A 101 -17.65 6.57 -6.72
CA ARG A 101 -17.94 7.89 -7.30
C ARG A 101 -17.67 9.03 -6.33
N MET A 102 -18.01 8.86 -5.05
CA MET A 102 -17.69 9.83 -4.01
C MET A 102 -16.18 9.95 -3.82
N TRP A 103 -15.45 8.84 -3.80
CA TRP A 103 -13.99 8.85 -3.66
C TRP A 103 -13.33 9.65 -4.78
N GLN A 104 -13.68 9.30 -6.03
CA GLN A 104 -13.14 9.95 -7.21
C GLN A 104 -13.45 11.44 -7.23
N HIS A 105 -14.70 11.83 -6.93
CA HIS A 105 -15.09 13.24 -6.84
C HIS A 105 -14.28 14.03 -5.82
N VAL A 106 -14.11 13.50 -4.59
CA VAL A 106 -13.34 14.18 -3.54
C VAL A 106 -11.88 14.30 -3.93
N HIS A 107 -11.29 13.24 -4.50
CA HIS A 107 -9.93 13.26 -5.02
C HIS A 107 -9.75 14.31 -6.11
N ASP A 108 -10.64 14.35 -7.10
CA ASP A 108 -10.54 15.27 -8.24
C ASP A 108 -10.64 16.73 -7.81
N VAL A 109 -11.59 17.06 -6.93
CA VAL A 109 -11.73 18.42 -6.39
C VAL A 109 -10.48 18.83 -5.62
N PHE A 110 -9.91 17.91 -4.83
CA PHE A 110 -8.72 18.17 -4.02
C PHE A 110 -7.47 18.34 -4.90
N GLU A 111 -7.25 17.43 -5.87
CA GLU A 111 -6.11 17.47 -6.79
C GLU A 111 -6.19 18.68 -7.72
N GLU A 112 -7.38 19.05 -8.22
CA GLU A 112 -7.57 20.27 -9.02
C GLU A 112 -7.09 21.50 -8.24
N GLU A 113 -7.42 21.58 -6.95
CA GLU A 113 -7.02 22.70 -6.11
C GLU A 113 -5.51 22.71 -5.81
N GLN A 114 -4.92 21.54 -5.51
CA GLN A 114 -3.47 21.41 -5.34
C GLN A 114 -2.70 21.79 -6.62
N GLN A 115 -3.21 21.42 -7.79
CA GLN A 115 -2.63 21.77 -9.09
C GLN A 115 -2.65 23.28 -9.35
N LYS A 116 -3.75 23.98 -9.01
CA LYS A 116 -3.83 25.45 -9.15
C LYS A 116 -2.77 26.16 -8.30
N ILE A 117 -2.46 25.62 -7.12
CA ILE A 117 -1.47 26.18 -6.19
C ILE A 117 -0.04 25.77 -6.59
N GLY A 118 0.10 24.63 -7.27
CA GLY A 118 1.40 24.08 -7.68
C GLY A 118 2.12 23.32 -6.57
N VAL A 119 1.39 22.72 -5.63
CA VAL A 119 1.94 21.93 -4.52
C VAL A 119 1.42 20.50 -4.61
N ARG A 120 2.30 19.51 -4.45
CA ARG A 120 1.95 18.08 -4.35
C ARG A 120 2.62 17.47 -3.13
N ASN A 121 1.91 17.48 -2.00
CA ASN A 121 2.41 17.01 -0.71
C ASN A 121 1.49 16.00 -0.01
N VAL A 122 0.46 15.53 -0.72
CA VAL A 122 -0.57 14.62 -0.21
C VAL A 122 -0.52 13.32 -1.00
N GLU A 123 -0.67 12.20 -0.30
CA GLU A 123 -0.85 10.86 -0.86
C GLU A 123 -2.15 10.24 -0.30
N TRP A 124 -2.86 9.45 -1.11
CA TRP A 124 -4.18 8.92 -0.78
C TRP A 124 -4.13 7.48 -0.27
N VAL A 125 -4.73 7.24 0.89
CA VAL A 125 -4.78 5.92 1.56
C VAL A 125 -6.20 5.36 1.51
N TRP A 126 -6.46 4.41 0.61
CA TRP A 126 -7.72 3.65 0.58
C TRP A 126 -7.67 2.57 1.64
N SER A 127 -8.38 2.79 2.75
CA SER A 127 -8.27 1.97 3.96
C SER A 127 -9.54 1.19 4.25
N ILE A 128 -9.44 -0.14 4.26
CA ILE A 128 -10.54 -1.05 4.56
C ILE A 128 -10.45 -1.55 6.00
N ASN A 129 -11.55 -2.07 6.53
CA ASN A 129 -11.48 -2.97 7.69
C ASN A 129 -11.08 -4.38 7.22
N TYR A 130 -10.30 -5.10 8.02
CA TYR A 130 -9.86 -6.47 7.71
C TYR A 130 -11.00 -7.45 7.42
N ALA A 131 -12.18 -7.16 7.95
CA ALA A 131 -13.39 -7.94 7.78
C ALA A 131 -14.51 -7.06 7.24
N SER A 132 -15.34 -7.60 6.35
CA SER A 132 -16.56 -6.90 5.93
C SER A 132 -17.72 -7.27 6.87
N TYR A 133 -18.44 -6.28 7.37
CA TYR A 133 -19.59 -6.46 8.24
C TYR A 133 -20.75 -5.54 7.78
N PRO A 134 -21.89 -6.07 7.31
CA PRO A 134 -22.22 -7.48 7.19
C PRO A 134 -21.34 -8.22 6.17
N ASN A 135 -21.08 -9.50 6.42
CA ASN A 135 -20.31 -10.36 5.51
C ASN A 135 -21.20 -10.89 4.38
N VAL A 136 -21.48 -10.04 3.40
CA VAL A 136 -22.32 -10.32 2.24
C VAL A 136 -21.60 -9.88 0.97
N SER A 137 -21.87 -10.56 -0.15
CA SER A 137 -21.11 -10.40 -1.41
C SER A 137 -21.04 -8.96 -1.93
N TRP A 138 -22.13 -8.20 -1.82
CA TRP A 138 -22.14 -6.81 -2.25
C TRP A 138 -21.24 -5.92 -1.38
N ASN A 139 -21.06 -6.26 -0.10
CA ASN A 139 -20.26 -5.48 0.86
C ASN A 139 -18.79 -5.94 0.93
N ALA A 140 -18.36 -6.84 0.05
CA ALA A 140 -16.96 -7.25 0.01
C ALA A 140 -16.05 -6.04 -0.27
N TYR A 141 -14.99 -5.89 0.52
CA TYR A 141 -14.07 -4.74 0.47
C TYR A 141 -13.58 -4.40 -0.95
N TYR A 142 -13.30 -5.40 -1.80
CA TYR A 142 -12.79 -5.17 -3.15
C TYR A 142 -13.80 -4.49 -4.08
N ASN A 143 -15.10 -4.46 -3.74
CA ASN A 143 -16.11 -3.74 -4.50
C ASN A 143 -16.02 -2.21 -4.33
N TYR A 144 -15.20 -1.74 -3.38
CA TYR A 144 -15.06 -0.32 -3.03
C TYR A 144 -13.79 0.33 -3.59
N TYR A 145 -12.96 -0.40 -4.34
CA TYR A 145 -11.69 0.12 -4.83
C TYR A 145 -11.91 1.17 -5.94
N PRO A 146 -11.45 2.42 -5.77
CA PRO A 146 -11.77 3.51 -6.68
C PRO A 146 -10.90 3.57 -7.94
N GLY A 147 -9.86 2.73 -8.03
CA GLY A 147 -8.96 2.64 -9.18
C GLY A 147 -7.54 3.12 -8.89
N ASP A 148 -6.57 2.66 -9.68
CA ASP A 148 -5.13 2.88 -9.44
C ASP A 148 -4.70 4.36 -9.54
N GLU A 149 -5.46 5.20 -10.24
CA GLU A 149 -5.20 6.63 -10.39
C GLU A 149 -5.60 7.45 -9.14
N TYR A 150 -6.42 6.87 -8.25
CA TYR A 150 -7.02 7.56 -7.10
C TYR A 150 -6.47 7.08 -5.75
N VAL A 151 -5.51 6.15 -5.77
CA VAL A 151 -4.99 5.48 -4.57
C VAL A 151 -3.48 5.37 -4.66
N ASP A 152 -2.79 5.89 -3.65
CA ASP A 152 -1.34 5.74 -3.51
C ASP A 152 -0.99 4.58 -2.57
N TRP A 153 -1.77 4.38 -1.51
CA TRP A 153 -1.55 3.36 -0.48
C TRP A 153 -2.81 2.54 -0.22
N ILE A 154 -2.62 1.24 -0.02
CA ILE A 154 -3.65 0.36 0.51
C ILE A 154 -3.56 0.36 2.03
N GLY A 155 -4.57 0.91 2.68
CA GLY A 155 -4.73 0.93 4.12
C GLY A 155 -5.53 -0.25 4.65
N LEU A 156 -5.30 -0.60 5.90
CA LEU A 156 -6.04 -1.66 6.58
C LEU A 156 -6.15 -1.38 8.08
N SER A 157 -7.35 -1.51 8.63
CA SER A 157 -7.61 -1.50 10.07
C SER A 157 -7.90 -2.90 10.60
N GLY A 158 -7.29 -3.26 11.73
CA GLY A 158 -7.53 -4.55 12.38
C GLY A 158 -6.99 -4.60 13.81
N TYR A 159 -7.81 -5.13 14.72
CA TYR A 159 -7.55 -5.05 16.15
C TYR A 159 -7.78 -6.39 16.83
N ASN A 160 -6.92 -6.73 17.78
CA ASN A 160 -7.21 -7.79 18.74
C ASN A 160 -8.00 -7.22 19.92
N TRP A 161 -9.33 -7.39 19.87
CA TRP A 161 -10.26 -6.93 20.90
C TRP A 161 -10.36 -7.89 22.10
N TYR A 162 -9.42 -8.81 22.28
CA TYR A 162 -9.49 -9.84 23.32
C TYR A 162 -9.90 -9.25 24.68
N ILE A 163 -10.67 -10.02 25.45
CA ILE A 163 -11.33 -9.65 26.73
C ILE A 163 -12.36 -8.51 26.68
N SER A 164 -12.30 -7.61 25.69
CA SER A 164 -13.35 -6.62 25.47
C SER A 164 -14.50 -7.24 24.68
N ARG A 165 -15.74 -6.94 25.06
CA ARG A 165 -16.96 -7.33 24.33
C ARG A 165 -17.04 -8.83 24.01
N ASP A 166 -16.56 -9.67 24.92
CA ASP A 166 -16.49 -11.13 24.81
C ASP A 166 -15.79 -11.64 23.52
N GLN A 167 -14.86 -10.84 22.97
CA GLN A 167 -14.15 -11.20 21.75
C GLN A 167 -13.05 -12.25 22.02
N PRO A 168 -12.87 -13.21 21.10
CA PRO A 168 -11.80 -14.19 21.22
C PRO A 168 -10.42 -13.53 21.06
N TYR A 169 -9.39 -14.23 21.53
CA TYR A 169 -8.02 -13.83 21.23
C TYR A 169 -7.74 -14.05 19.75
N MET A 170 -7.34 -13.01 19.05
CA MET A 170 -6.93 -13.06 17.65
C MET A 170 -5.44 -12.70 17.56
N SER A 171 -4.61 -13.63 17.10
CA SER A 171 -3.21 -13.31 16.76
C SER A 171 -3.14 -12.33 15.58
N PHE A 172 -1.95 -11.79 15.31
CA PHE A 172 -1.71 -10.98 14.10
C PHE A 172 -2.17 -11.72 12.84
N GLU A 173 -1.72 -12.96 12.63
CA GLU A 173 -2.07 -13.73 11.44
C GLU A 173 -3.55 -14.12 11.40
N ASN A 174 -4.24 -14.23 12.55
CA ASN A 174 -5.69 -14.43 12.56
C ASN A 174 -6.47 -13.24 11.98
N ILE A 175 -5.95 -12.02 12.15
CA ILE A 175 -6.57 -10.80 11.63
C ILE A 175 -6.12 -10.57 10.17
N TYR A 176 -4.82 -10.66 9.93
CA TYR A 176 -4.18 -10.18 8.71
C TYR A 176 -3.92 -11.28 7.65
N GLY A 177 -3.95 -12.54 8.07
CA GLY A 177 -3.47 -13.69 7.29
C GLY A 177 -1.95 -13.79 7.24
N THR A 178 -1.41 -14.97 6.94
CA THR A 178 0.02 -15.16 6.63
C THR A 178 0.37 -14.54 5.28
N VAL A 179 1.65 -14.50 4.93
CA VAL A 179 2.12 -14.13 3.58
C VAL A 179 1.56 -15.05 2.46
N THR A 180 1.09 -16.25 2.81
CA THR A 180 0.45 -17.20 1.88
C THR A 180 -1.09 -17.12 1.90
N GLY A 181 -1.67 -16.26 2.74
CA GLY A 181 -3.12 -16.12 2.91
C GLY A 181 -3.75 -17.08 3.93
N GLU A 182 -2.94 -17.85 4.66
CA GLU A 182 -3.40 -18.80 5.67
C GLU A 182 -3.68 -18.13 7.02
N ASN A 183 -4.17 -18.89 8.00
CA ASN A 183 -4.42 -18.50 9.40
C ASN A 183 -5.45 -17.40 9.66
N ALA A 184 -5.83 -16.61 8.65
CA ALA A 184 -6.87 -15.60 8.81
C ALA A 184 -8.20 -16.25 9.21
N ILE A 185 -8.85 -15.70 10.23
CA ILE A 185 -10.20 -16.12 10.66
C ILE A 185 -11.20 -15.87 9.53
N ILE A 186 -10.97 -14.81 8.75
CA ILE A 186 -11.75 -14.49 7.56
C ILE A 186 -10.82 -14.66 6.35
N PRO A 187 -10.95 -15.77 5.60
CA PRO A 187 -10.15 -16.02 4.40
C PRO A 187 -10.38 -14.95 3.31
N PRO A 188 -9.42 -14.75 2.39
CA PRO A 188 -8.21 -15.55 2.16
C PRO A 188 -6.92 -14.95 2.75
N GLY A 189 -7.01 -14.23 3.88
CA GLY A 189 -5.87 -13.50 4.45
C GLY A 189 -5.65 -12.17 3.75
N ILE A 190 -6.03 -11.09 4.41
CA ILE A 190 -6.27 -9.81 3.77
C ILE A 190 -5.00 -9.15 3.22
N LEU A 191 -3.83 -9.29 3.88
CA LEU A 191 -2.59 -8.71 3.36
C LEU A 191 -2.12 -9.41 2.07
N HIS A 192 -2.26 -10.73 2.01
CA HIS A 192 -1.96 -11.51 0.81
C HIS A 192 -2.92 -11.17 -0.34
N ASP A 193 -4.23 -11.16 -0.07
CA ASP A 193 -5.24 -10.81 -1.09
C ASP A 193 -5.05 -9.40 -1.66
N LEU A 194 -4.76 -8.42 -0.81
CA LEU A 194 -4.49 -7.06 -1.26
C LEU A 194 -3.22 -6.98 -2.13
N ALA A 195 -2.17 -7.73 -1.80
CA ALA A 195 -0.94 -7.79 -2.61
C ALA A 195 -1.19 -8.47 -3.97
N CYS A 196 -2.10 -9.44 -3.99
CA CYS A 196 -2.58 -10.11 -5.18
C CYS A 196 -3.28 -9.15 -6.16
N ARG A 197 -4.10 -8.23 -5.63
CA ARG A 197 -4.96 -7.34 -6.42
C ARG A 197 -4.28 -6.05 -6.81
N TYR A 198 -3.46 -5.48 -5.94
CA TYR A 198 -3.02 -4.11 -6.07
C TYR A 198 -1.48 -4.03 -6.00
N PRO A 199 -0.79 -3.59 -7.07
CA PRO A 199 0.64 -3.31 -7.03
C PRO A 199 0.89 -1.95 -6.34
N LYS A 200 0.44 -1.84 -5.09
CA LYS A 200 0.48 -0.62 -4.27
C LYS A 200 1.08 -0.94 -2.90
N PRO A 201 1.81 -0.01 -2.27
CA PRO A 201 2.31 -0.22 -0.93
C PRO A 201 1.16 -0.35 0.07
N GLN A 202 1.34 -1.23 1.05
CA GLN A 202 0.37 -1.47 2.11
C GLN A 202 0.80 -0.79 3.41
N ILE A 203 -0.17 -0.24 4.14
CA ILE A 203 -0.01 0.27 5.49
C ILE A 203 -1.12 -0.30 6.37
N ILE A 204 -0.78 -0.90 7.50
CA ILE A 204 -1.77 -1.20 8.53
C ILE A 204 -2.09 0.12 9.21
N SER A 205 -3.12 0.81 8.73
CA SER A 205 -3.47 2.17 9.13
C SER A 205 -4.01 2.24 10.56
N GLU A 206 -4.45 1.12 11.12
CA GLU A 206 -4.80 1.01 12.54
C GLU A 206 -4.52 -0.42 13.03
N ILE A 207 -3.72 -0.52 14.09
CA ILE A 207 -3.45 -1.78 14.79
C ILE A 207 -3.47 -1.56 16.31
N GLY A 208 -3.96 -2.55 17.04
CA GLY A 208 -3.89 -2.56 18.50
C GLY A 208 -4.30 -3.91 19.08
N THR A 209 -3.89 -4.13 20.33
CA THR A 209 -4.33 -5.28 21.13
C THR A 209 -4.78 -4.85 22.52
N HIS A 210 -5.89 -5.43 22.97
CA HIS A 210 -6.37 -5.33 24.33
C HIS A 210 -6.35 -6.72 24.97
N SER A 211 -5.76 -6.84 26.15
CA SER A 211 -5.65 -8.10 26.91
C SER A 211 -5.06 -7.84 28.30
N GLN A 212 -4.90 -8.91 29.10
CA GLN A 212 -3.98 -8.88 30.24
C GLN A 212 -2.55 -8.50 29.78
N THR A 213 -1.77 -7.89 30.67
CA THR A 213 -0.44 -7.31 30.36
C THR A 213 0.50 -8.31 29.68
N ASP A 214 0.63 -9.51 30.21
CA ASP A 214 1.51 -10.57 29.68
C ASP A 214 1.14 -10.95 28.24
N LYS A 215 -0.15 -11.14 27.98
CA LYS A 215 -0.66 -11.43 26.63
C LYS A 215 -0.52 -10.24 25.69
N LYS A 216 -0.62 -9.01 26.21
CA LYS A 216 -0.48 -7.78 25.42
C LYS A 216 0.95 -7.64 24.94
N VAL A 217 1.90 -7.85 25.85
CA VAL A 217 3.33 -7.88 25.57
C VAL A 217 3.64 -8.94 24.51
N ASN A 218 3.17 -10.18 24.69
CA ASN A 218 3.43 -11.26 23.72
C ASN A 218 2.83 -10.95 22.35
N TRP A 219 1.59 -10.44 22.31
CA TRP A 219 0.95 -10.08 21.04
C TRP A 219 1.70 -8.98 20.29
N ILE A 220 2.21 -7.96 21.00
CA ILE A 220 3.02 -6.88 20.40
C ILE A 220 4.29 -7.44 19.77
N ILE A 221 5.03 -8.27 20.54
CA ILE A 221 6.27 -8.90 20.08
C ILE A 221 5.99 -9.76 18.84
N ASP A 222 4.97 -10.61 18.91
CA ASP A 222 4.60 -11.49 17.80
C ASP A 222 4.18 -10.68 16.58
N ALA A 223 3.28 -9.72 16.70
CA ALA A 223 2.81 -8.91 15.58
C ALA A 223 3.97 -8.20 14.85
N ILE A 224 4.83 -7.52 15.61
CA ILE A 224 5.98 -6.78 15.04
C ILE A 224 7.00 -7.76 14.43
N ASN A 225 7.21 -8.95 14.98
CA ASN A 225 8.11 -9.93 14.38
C ASN A 225 7.59 -10.52 13.06
N HIS A 226 6.27 -10.56 12.84
CA HIS A 226 5.67 -11.09 11.60
C HIS A 226 5.59 -10.05 10.47
N MET A 227 5.44 -8.76 10.77
CA MET A 227 5.29 -7.71 9.75
C MET A 227 6.36 -7.72 8.63
N PRO A 228 7.66 -7.98 8.90
CA PRO A 228 8.69 -8.10 7.88
C PRO A 228 8.50 -9.21 6.82
N ASN A 229 7.61 -10.16 7.08
CA ASN A 229 7.33 -11.28 6.17
C ASN A 229 6.43 -10.87 5.01
N TYR A 230 5.73 -9.73 5.09
CA TYR A 230 4.80 -9.25 4.08
C TYR A 230 5.53 -8.27 3.15
N PRO A 231 5.82 -8.63 1.90
CA PRO A 231 6.71 -7.83 1.05
C PRO A 231 6.16 -6.44 0.72
N PHE A 232 4.82 -6.27 0.72
CA PHE A 232 4.15 -5.01 0.38
C PHE A 232 3.83 -4.16 1.61
N LEU A 233 3.95 -4.73 2.82
CA LEU A 233 3.75 -3.97 4.05
C LEU A 233 4.94 -3.02 4.26
N ARG A 234 4.62 -1.73 4.39
CA ARG A 234 5.58 -0.63 4.37
C ARG A 234 5.46 0.30 5.57
N GLY A 235 4.43 0.11 6.38
CA GLY A 235 4.24 0.83 7.62
C GLY A 235 3.06 0.27 8.41
N PHE A 236 2.97 0.68 9.66
CA PHE A 236 1.80 0.47 10.49
C PHE A 236 1.62 1.69 11.40
N VAL A 237 0.38 1.92 11.84
CA VAL A 237 0.02 2.97 12.78
C VAL A 237 -0.62 2.32 14.00
N TRP A 238 0.07 2.40 15.13
CA TRP A 238 -0.45 1.89 16.39
C TRP A 238 -1.52 2.82 16.95
N PHE A 239 -2.70 2.28 17.26
CA PHE A 239 -3.76 3.03 17.92
C PHE A 239 -3.45 3.16 19.42
N ASN A 240 -2.92 4.31 19.83
CA ASN A 240 -2.48 4.56 21.20
C ASN A 240 -3.55 5.31 22.02
N ASP A 241 -4.74 4.73 22.14
CA ASP A 241 -5.81 5.28 22.98
C ASP A 241 -6.73 4.16 23.51
N TYR A 242 -7.69 4.53 24.34
CA TYR A 242 -8.86 3.72 24.62
C TYR A 242 -9.82 3.73 23.42
N ALA A 243 -10.48 2.60 23.18
CA ALA A 243 -11.55 2.53 22.20
C ALA A 243 -12.61 3.62 22.46
N PHE A 244 -12.93 4.39 21.43
CA PHE A 244 -13.94 5.47 21.47
C PHE A 244 -13.68 6.50 22.58
N GLU A 245 -12.42 6.71 22.98
CA GLU A 245 -12.03 7.59 24.09
C GLU A 245 -12.69 7.22 25.43
N ASN A 246 -13.14 5.96 25.58
CA ASN A 246 -13.84 5.49 26.76
C ASN A 246 -12.92 4.60 27.61
N THR A 247 -12.53 5.08 28.79
CA THR A 247 -11.64 4.35 29.71
C THR A 247 -12.21 3.04 30.26
N ASN A 248 -13.51 2.79 30.06
CA ASN A 248 -14.16 1.52 30.43
C ASN A 248 -14.21 0.50 29.28
N ASP A 249 -13.69 0.86 28.10
CA ASP A 249 -13.59 -0.02 26.92
C ASP A 249 -12.13 -0.47 26.72
N ALA A 250 -11.84 -1.09 25.58
CA ALA A 250 -10.53 -1.65 25.25
C ALA A 250 -9.41 -0.60 25.35
N ASP A 251 -8.38 -0.91 26.15
CA ASP A 251 -7.14 -0.13 26.26
C ASP A 251 -6.08 -0.63 25.27
N PHE A 252 -5.87 0.11 24.18
CA PHE A 252 -4.86 -0.21 23.16
C PHE A 252 -3.52 0.53 23.37
N ARG A 253 -3.40 1.37 24.40
CA ARG A 253 -2.21 2.20 24.61
C ARG A 253 -0.96 1.36 24.84
N ILE A 254 0.15 1.82 24.29
CA ILE A 254 1.52 1.31 24.50
C ILE A 254 2.41 2.33 25.22
N THR A 255 1.94 3.58 25.34
CA THR A 255 2.59 4.65 26.10
C THR A 255 1.53 5.55 26.75
N GLY A 256 1.95 6.32 27.75
CA GLY A 256 1.08 7.26 28.48
C GLY A 256 0.88 6.85 29.94
N ASN A 257 0.14 7.68 30.67
CA ASN A 257 -0.07 7.49 32.11
C ASN A 257 -0.83 6.19 32.40
N GLY A 258 -0.30 5.40 33.33
CA GLY A 258 -0.91 4.14 33.77
C GLY A 258 -0.66 2.94 32.85
N VAL A 259 0.07 3.10 31.73
CA VAL A 259 0.51 1.97 30.90
C VAL A 259 1.65 1.24 31.61
N ASP A 260 1.56 -0.09 31.68
CA ASP A 260 2.58 -0.94 32.28
C ASP A 260 3.94 -0.75 31.58
N PRO A 261 5.04 -0.51 32.32
CA PRO A 261 6.36 -0.32 31.73
C PRO A 261 6.83 -1.47 30.82
N SER A 262 6.39 -2.70 31.08
CA SER A 262 6.72 -3.86 30.24
C SER A 262 6.15 -3.75 28.82
N VAL A 263 4.99 -3.12 28.65
CA VAL A 263 4.37 -2.86 27.33
C VAL A 263 5.17 -1.80 26.57
N VAL A 264 5.60 -0.74 27.26
CA VAL A 264 6.43 0.31 26.66
C VAL A 264 7.76 -0.26 26.20
N SER A 265 8.42 -1.03 27.06
CA SER A 265 9.74 -1.63 26.77
C SER A 265 9.64 -2.65 25.65
N SER A 266 8.65 -3.55 25.68
CA SER A 266 8.50 -4.57 24.63
C SER A 266 8.24 -3.95 23.26
N PHE A 267 7.43 -2.90 23.17
CA PHE A 267 7.21 -2.20 21.91
C PHE A 267 8.52 -1.57 21.40
N LYS A 268 9.24 -0.84 22.25
CA LYS A 268 10.53 -0.20 21.90
C LYS A 268 11.58 -1.21 21.44
N GLU A 269 11.73 -2.32 22.15
CA GLU A 269 12.65 -3.39 21.78
C GLU A 269 12.26 -4.04 20.46
N SER A 270 10.96 -4.29 20.24
CA SER A 270 10.47 -4.96 19.01
C SER A 270 10.69 -4.11 17.75
N ILE A 271 10.64 -2.78 17.85
CA ILE A 271 10.92 -1.88 16.71
C ILE A 271 12.39 -1.43 16.61
N SER A 272 13.28 -1.91 17.49
CA SER A 272 14.70 -1.55 17.47
C SER A 272 15.52 -2.12 16.30
N PRO A 273 15.16 -3.26 15.65
CA PRO A 273 15.88 -3.74 14.48
C PRO A 273 15.85 -2.74 13.33
N SER A 274 16.96 -2.65 12.57
CA SER A 274 17.16 -1.65 11.50
C SER A 274 16.19 -1.72 10.31
N ILE A 275 15.37 -2.78 10.24
CA ILE A 275 14.29 -2.88 9.26
C ILE A 275 13.15 -1.88 9.54
N TYR A 276 13.00 -1.46 10.80
CA TYR A 276 12.08 -0.41 11.20
C TYR A 276 12.76 0.95 11.08
N LEU A 277 12.21 1.77 10.18
CA LEU A 277 12.77 3.07 9.83
C LEU A 277 12.18 4.18 10.71
N SER A 278 12.96 5.23 10.94
CA SER A 278 12.48 6.45 11.62
C SER A 278 11.63 7.34 10.71
N THR A 279 11.68 7.13 9.40
CA THR A 279 10.87 7.85 8.41
C THR A 279 10.20 6.87 7.44
N LEU A 280 9.00 7.22 6.99
CA LEU A 280 8.30 6.46 5.97
C LEU A 280 8.98 6.71 4.60
N PRO A 281 9.34 5.67 3.84
CA PRO A 281 9.96 5.85 2.51
C PRO A 281 9.04 6.63 1.57
N SER A 282 9.64 7.25 0.54
CA SER A 282 8.86 7.90 -0.53
C SER A 282 7.92 6.90 -1.20
N LEU A 283 6.81 7.39 -1.74
CA LEU A 283 5.83 6.54 -2.45
C LEU A 283 6.50 5.68 -3.53
N ASN A 284 7.37 6.24 -4.36
CA ASN A 284 8.07 5.50 -5.41
C ASN A 284 8.93 4.35 -4.85
N SER A 285 9.67 4.58 -3.76
CA SER A 285 10.48 3.54 -3.12
C SER A 285 9.63 2.49 -2.40
N ALA A 286 8.47 2.87 -1.91
CA ALA A 286 7.53 1.97 -1.24
C ALA A 286 6.71 1.12 -2.22
N THR A 287 6.51 1.59 -3.45
CA THR A 287 5.60 0.98 -4.41
C THR A 287 6.17 -0.33 -4.98
N PRO A 288 5.46 -1.46 -4.83
CA PRO A 288 5.87 -2.72 -5.43
C PRO A 288 5.75 -2.65 -6.95
N PRO A 289 6.67 -3.28 -7.70
CA PRO A 289 6.71 -3.09 -9.14
C PRO A 289 5.73 -4.00 -9.90
N LEU A 290 5.11 -4.98 -9.22
CA LEU A 290 4.16 -5.96 -9.76
C LEU A 290 3.15 -6.34 -8.68
N GLN A 291 2.01 -6.93 -9.05
CA GLN A 291 1.15 -7.67 -8.09
C GLN A 291 1.84 -8.94 -7.62
N TYR A 292 1.52 -9.41 -6.42
CA TYR A 292 2.12 -10.61 -5.83
C TYR A 292 1.08 -11.53 -5.17
N CYS A 293 0.87 -12.69 -5.79
CA CYS A 293 0.00 -13.78 -5.32
C CYS A 293 0.78 -15.05 -4.90
N GLY A 294 2.10 -14.93 -4.71
CA GLY A 294 2.96 -16.09 -4.50
C GLY A 294 3.00 -16.55 -3.04
N SER A 295 3.22 -17.84 -2.83
CA SER A 295 3.42 -18.44 -1.50
C SER A 295 4.90 -18.42 -1.10
N ASN A 296 5.49 -17.22 -1.02
CA ASN A 296 6.93 -16.91 -0.82
C ASN A 296 7.88 -17.15 -1.99
N GLU A 297 7.39 -17.63 -3.13
CA GLU A 297 8.21 -17.81 -4.32
C GLU A 297 8.53 -16.47 -5.01
N PRO A 298 9.74 -16.30 -5.56
CA PRO A 298 10.06 -15.14 -6.36
C PRO A 298 9.12 -14.98 -7.59
N LYS A 299 8.85 -13.74 -7.97
CA LYS A 299 8.08 -13.42 -9.19
C LYS A 299 8.86 -12.45 -10.06
N TYR A 300 8.90 -12.68 -11.36
CA TYR A 300 9.67 -11.89 -12.32
C TYR A 300 8.82 -11.36 -13.47
N SER A 301 9.19 -10.20 -14.00
CA SER A 301 8.67 -9.63 -15.25
C SER A 301 9.84 -9.27 -16.15
N TYR A 302 9.82 -9.79 -17.37
CA TYR A 302 10.91 -9.69 -18.35
C TYR A 302 10.36 -9.95 -19.77
N PRO A 303 11.03 -9.50 -20.84
CA PRO A 303 10.62 -9.82 -22.19
C PRO A 303 10.87 -11.29 -22.52
N ASN A 304 9.89 -11.98 -23.09
CA ASN A 304 10.05 -13.36 -23.56
C ASN A 304 11.03 -13.48 -24.74
N SER A 305 11.21 -12.41 -25.51
CA SER A 305 12.11 -12.40 -26.66
C SER A 305 12.73 -11.03 -26.90
N VAL A 306 13.93 -11.04 -27.46
CA VAL A 306 14.67 -9.85 -27.89
C VAL A 306 15.13 -10.03 -29.32
N LEU A 307 14.87 -9.04 -30.16
CA LEU A 307 15.33 -9.02 -31.54
C LEU A 307 16.62 -8.21 -31.64
N LEU A 308 17.64 -8.77 -32.30
CA LEU A 308 18.92 -8.12 -32.56
C LEU A 308 19.36 -8.34 -34.01
N GLU A 309 20.05 -7.37 -34.58
CA GLU A 309 20.88 -7.52 -35.78
C GLU A 309 22.33 -7.84 -35.38
N PRO A 310 23.16 -8.41 -36.27
CA PRO A 310 24.61 -8.51 -36.03
C PRO A 310 25.25 -7.13 -35.79
N GLY A 311 25.99 -7.01 -34.68
CA GLY A 311 26.60 -5.76 -34.24
C GLY A 311 25.67 -4.81 -33.46
N GLU A 312 24.41 -5.19 -33.23
CA GLU A 312 23.45 -4.39 -32.46
C GLU A 312 23.63 -4.59 -30.95
N LYS A 313 23.20 -3.57 -30.20
CA LYS A 313 23.10 -3.62 -28.75
C LYS A 313 21.66 -3.39 -28.33
N SER A 314 21.22 -4.10 -27.31
CA SER A 314 19.91 -3.87 -26.69
C SER A 314 20.04 -3.91 -25.18
N ARG A 315 19.20 -3.15 -24.49
CA ARG A 315 19.06 -3.18 -23.04
C ARG A 315 17.69 -3.71 -22.70
N ILE A 316 17.66 -4.77 -21.91
CA ILE A 316 16.43 -5.32 -21.35
C ILE A 316 16.38 -5.14 -19.84
N LYS A 317 15.16 -5.11 -19.33
CA LYS A 317 14.87 -4.92 -17.91
C LYS A 317 14.22 -6.19 -17.38
N ILE A 318 14.74 -6.69 -16.26
CA ILE A 318 14.10 -7.71 -15.44
C ILE A 318 13.70 -7.05 -14.13
N ILE A 319 12.42 -7.12 -13.82
CA ILE A 319 11.86 -6.70 -12.54
C ILE A 319 11.56 -7.96 -11.74
N GLY A 320 11.88 -7.98 -10.45
CA GLY A 320 11.54 -9.13 -9.62
C GLY A 320 11.17 -8.78 -8.19
N ILE A 321 10.26 -9.58 -7.64
CA ILE A 321 9.89 -9.61 -6.22
C ILE A 321 10.56 -10.85 -5.62
N THR A 322 11.34 -10.66 -4.56
CA THR A 322 12.05 -11.71 -3.83
C THR A 322 11.77 -11.55 -2.32
N PRO A 323 10.65 -12.10 -1.82
CA PRO A 323 10.11 -11.75 -0.51
C PRO A 323 10.95 -12.28 0.66
N THR A 324 11.73 -13.34 0.45
CA THR A 324 12.47 -14.05 1.50
C THR A 324 13.91 -13.55 1.65
N SER A 325 14.64 -13.40 0.54
CA SER A 325 16.04 -12.95 0.54
C SER A 325 16.46 -12.34 -0.81
N SER A 326 17.48 -11.49 -0.78
CA SER A 326 18.14 -10.99 -2.00
C SER A 326 18.80 -12.14 -2.77
N GLN A 327 18.73 -12.10 -4.10
CA GLN A 327 19.20 -13.18 -4.98
C GLN A 327 20.36 -12.71 -5.86
N ALA A 328 21.42 -13.52 -5.97
CA ALA A 328 22.49 -13.28 -6.93
C ALA A 328 21.99 -13.56 -8.36
N VAL A 329 22.47 -12.78 -9.33
CA VAL A 329 22.06 -12.85 -10.73
C VAL A 329 23.27 -13.07 -11.64
N TYR A 330 23.20 -14.09 -12.51
CA TYR A 330 24.23 -14.40 -13.49
C TYR A 330 23.63 -15.07 -14.73
N SER A 331 24.24 -14.83 -15.90
CA SER A 331 23.81 -15.43 -17.16
C SER A 331 24.59 -16.69 -17.50
N SER A 332 23.91 -17.68 -18.08
CA SER A 332 24.51 -18.76 -18.84
C SER A 332 24.10 -18.62 -20.31
N ILE A 333 25.07 -18.69 -21.20
CA ILE A 333 24.87 -18.51 -22.64
C ILE A 333 25.30 -19.80 -23.34
N ASP A 334 24.49 -20.27 -24.27
CA ASP A 334 24.76 -21.45 -25.10
C ASP A 334 25.69 -21.14 -26.30
N ASN A 335 25.96 -19.87 -26.57
CA ASN A 335 26.67 -19.37 -27.74
C ASN A 335 27.69 -18.25 -27.43
N ASN A 336 28.86 -18.29 -28.09
CA ASN A 336 29.89 -17.26 -28.04
C ASN A 336 29.54 -15.97 -28.82
N ASP A 337 28.44 -15.97 -29.59
CA ASP A 337 28.03 -14.82 -30.42
C ASP A 337 27.23 -13.74 -29.67
N LEU A 338 26.83 -14.01 -28.43
CA LEU A 338 26.09 -13.11 -27.57
C LEU A 338 26.92 -12.74 -26.34
N GLU A 339 27.14 -11.45 -26.13
CA GLU A 339 27.71 -10.93 -24.89
C GLU A 339 26.58 -10.39 -24.01
N VAL A 340 26.61 -10.74 -22.72
CA VAL A 340 25.63 -10.27 -21.72
C VAL A 340 26.36 -9.61 -20.56
N SER A 341 25.97 -8.38 -20.25
CA SER A 341 26.38 -7.69 -19.03
C SER A 341 25.17 -7.46 -18.13
N ILE A 342 25.34 -7.68 -16.83
CA ILE A 342 24.25 -7.63 -15.84
C ILE A 342 24.56 -6.54 -14.81
N TYR A 343 23.60 -5.64 -14.57
CA TYR A 343 23.76 -4.60 -13.56
C TYR A 343 22.43 -4.20 -12.88
N PRO A 344 22.35 -4.20 -11.53
CA PRO A 344 23.28 -4.85 -10.60
C PRO A 344 23.24 -6.37 -10.75
N ASN A 345 24.21 -7.09 -10.19
CA ASN A 345 24.23 -8.57 -10.18
C ASN A 345 23.54 -9.18 -8.94
N ILE A 346 22.77 -8.37 -8.22
CA ILE A 346 21.97 -8.77 -7.05
C ILE A 346 20.59 -8.15 -7.20
N LEU A 347 19.57 -9.00 -7.12
CA LEU A 347 18.17 -8.60 -7.00
C LEU A 347 17.81 -8.51 -5.51
N ASN A 348 17.55 -7.31 -5.01
CA ASN A 348 17.37 -7.07 -3.57
C ASN A 348 15.99 -7.53 -3.06
N LYS A 349 15.94 -8.01 -1.80
CA LYS A 349 14.69 -8.13 -1.06
C LYS A 349 14.12 -6.73 -0.72
N PRO A 350 12.80 -6.52 -0.80
CA PRO A 350 11.78 -7.48 -1.27
C PRO A 350 11.50 -7.40 -2.77
N TRP A 351 12.09 -6.45 -3.48
CA TRP A 351 12.10 -6.38 -4.93
C TRP A 351 13.26 -5.56 -5.46
N GLY A 352 13.51 -5.67 -6.76
CA GLY A 352 14.47 -4.82 -7.45
C GLY A 352 14.36 -4.91 -8.97
N GLU A 353 15.31 -4.26 -9.62
CA GLU A 353 15.45 -4.22 -11.06
C GLU A 353 16.87 -4.65 -11.44
N ILE A 354 16.96 -5.40 -12.54
CA ILE A 354 18.21 -5.80 -13.18
C ILE A 354 18.15 -5.32 -14.63
N LEU A 355 19.21 -4.67 -15.08
CA LEU A 355 19.42 -4.36 -16.48
C LEU A 355 20.35 -5.41 -17.08
N LEU A 356 19.94 -5.97 -18.22
CA LEU A 356 20.81 -6.81 -19.05
C LEU A 356 21.13 -6.05 -20.33
N ASP A 357 22.41 -5.79 -20.53
CA ASP A 357 22.94 -5.27 -21.78
C ASP A 357 23.38 -6.44 -22.64
N LEU A 358 22.70 -6.60 -23.78
CA LEU A 358 22.96 -7.63 -24.77
C LEU A 358 23.71 -7.01 -25.96
N SER A 359 24.78 -7.65 -26.41
CA SER A 359 25.45 -7.26 -27.65
C SER A 359 25.80 -8.46 -28.51
N THR A 360 25.57 -8.31 -29.82
CA THR A 360 26.03 -9.25 -30.84
C THR A 360 27.27 -8.70 -31.54
N ASN A 361 28.05 -9.58 -32.15
CA ASN A 361 29.16 -9.19 -33.01
C ASN A 361 28.70 -9.11 -34.49
N ASN A 362 29.46 -8.43 -35.35
CA ASN A 362 29.11 -8.25 -36.77
C ASN A 362 29.03 -9.57 -37.58
N LYS A 363 29.50 -10.68 -37.01
CA LYS A 363 29.51 -12.02 -37.60
C LYS A 363 28.54 -12.99 -36.91
N SER A 364 27.76 -12.52 -35.93
CA SER A 364 26.87 -13.38 -35.15
C SER A 364 25.90 -14.12 -36.07
N ALA A 365 25.77 -15.43 -35.85
CA ALA A 365 24.91 -16.26 -36.69
C ALA A 365 23.44 -15.90 -36.51
N PHE A 366 22.71 -15.85 -37.63
CA PHE A 366 21.26 -15.69 -37.62
C PHE A 366 20.59 -16.91 -36.97
N GLY A 367 19.51 -16.67 -36.24
CA GLY A 367 18.77 -17.75 -35.58
C GLY A 367 18.26 -17.35 -34.19
N GLN A 368 17.71 -18.34 -33.50
CA GLN A 368 17.25 -18.22 -32.11
C GLN A 368 18.33 -18.77 -31.19
N HIS A 369 18.60 -18.05 -30.12
CA HIS A 369 19.58 -18.39 -29.08
C HIS A 369 18.89 -18.31 -27.73
N ASN A 370 19.14 -19.28 -26.84
CA ASN A 370 18.51 -19.30 -25.52
C ASN A 370 19.44 -18.63 -24.50
N LEU A 371 19.05 -17.44 -24.03
CA LEU A 371 19.72 -16.79 -22.92
C LEU A 371 19.08 -17.21 -21.60
N GLN A 372 19.83 -17.93 -20.78
CA GLN A 372 19.41 -18.30 -19.43
C GLN A 372 19.94 -17.30 -18.42
N ILE A 373 19.06 -16.77 -17.58
CA ILE A 373 19.41 -15.90 -16.46
C ILE A 373 19.05 -16.64 -15.18
N ASN A 374 20.08 -16.93 -14.38
CA ASN A 374 19.95 -17.58 -13.09
C ASN A 374 19.75 -16.49 -12.03
N ILE A 375 18.67 -16.59 -11.26
CA ILE A 375 18.33 -15.70 -10.16
C ILE A 375 18.16 -16.56 -8.91
N GLY A 376 19.24 -16.70 -8.13
CA GLY A 376 19.29 -17.66 -7.03
C GLY A 376 19.10 -19.09 -7.53
N GLN A 377 18.01 -19.74 -7.12
CA GLN A 377 17.62 -21.10 -7.55
C GLN A 377 16.68 -21.10 -8.77
N SER A 378 16.15 -19.94 -9.16
CA SER A 378 15.28 -19.80 -10.33
C SER A 378 16.10 -19.61 -11.60
N VAL A 379 15.59 -20.14 -12.72
CA VAL A 379 16.14 -19.88 -14.05
C VAL A 379 15.03 -19.28 -14.89
N ILE A 380 15.30 -18.13 -15.52
CA ILE A 380 14.44 -17.56 -16.55
C ILE A 380 15.11 -17.70 -17.91
N GLU A 381 14.30 -17.87 -18.95
CA GLU A 381 14.78 -18.07 -20.32
C GLU A 381 14.28 -16.94 -21.21
N ILE A 382 15.20 -16.33 -21.97
CA ILE A 382 14.94 -15.23 -22.88
C ILE A 382 15.38 -15.66 -24.28
N ASN A 383 14.45 -15.65 -25.23
CA ASN A 383 14.76 -15.99 -26.62
C ASN A 383 15.41 -14.80 -27.32
N VAL A 384 16.70 -14.91 -27.67
CA VAL A 384 17.40 -13.89 -28.45
C VAL A 384 17.39 -14.29 -29.91
N ILE A 385 16.72 -13.49 -30.74
CA ILE A 385 16.56 -13.73 -32.16
C ILE A 385 17.48 -12.80 -32.93
N ILE A 386 18.51 -13.36 -33.57
CA ILE A 386 19.42 -12.62 -34.43
C ILE A 386 18.92 -12.72 -35.87
N ILE A 387 18.53 -11.58 -36.46
CA ILE A 387 17.97 -11.53 -37.82
C ILE A 387 18.88 -10.80 -38.80
N GLU A 388 18.69 -11.10 -40.08
CA GLU A 388 19.33 -10.33 -41.15
C GLU A 388 18.87 -8.86 -41.07
N LYS A 389 19.81 -7.95 -41.27
CA LYS A 389 19.57 -6.51 -41.38
C LYS A 389 18.74 -6.20 -42.63
N LYS A 390 17.42 -6.36 -42.56
CA LYS A 390 16.48 -5.94 -43.61
C LYS A 390 15.26 -5.25 -42.98
N PHE A 391 15.00 -4.04 -43.50
CA PHE A 391 13.90 -3.10 -43.22
C PHE A 391 13.01 -3.42 -42.01
N LYS A 392 13.28 -2.77 -40.87
CA LYS A 392 12.37 -2.71 -39.72
C LYS A 392 11.03 -2.11 -40.18
N ILE A 393 9.99 -2.93 -40.33
CA ILE A 393 8.61 -2.43 -40.47
C ILE A 393 8.12 -2.12 -39.06
N ASN A 394 8.21 -0.86 -38.66
CA ASN A 394 7.62 -0.40 -37.42
C ASN A 394 6.10 -0.34 -37.59
N ILE A 395 5.40 -1.36 -37.10
CA ILE A 395 3.94 -1.31 -36.93
C ILE A 395 3.69 -0.78 -35.52
N PRO A 396 3.16 0.44 -35.36
CA PRO A 396 2.85 0.96 -34.03
C PRO A 396 1.74 0.09 -33.41
N LEU A 397 2.02 -0.45 -32.22
CA LEU A 397 1.00 -0.99 -31.33
C LEU A 397 0.32 0.19 -30.63
N ILE A 398 -0.91 0.50 -31.05
CA ILE A 398 -1.80 1.36 -30.28
C ILE A 398 -2.47 0.45 -29.24
N THR A 399 -1.91 0.39 -28.04
CA THR A 399 -2.60 -0.20 -26.89
C THR A 399 -3.69 0.78 -26.44
N LYS A 400 -4.95 0.35 -26.52
CA LYS A 400 -6.11 1.10 -26.02
C LYS A 400 -6.18 1.06 -24.50
#